data_AF-X0V0H3-F1
#
_entry.id   AF-X0V0H3-F1
#
_cell.length_a   1.000
_cell.length_b   1.000
_cell.length_c   1.000
_cell.angle_alpha   90.00
_cell.angle_beta   90.00
_cell.angle_gamma   90.00
#
_symmetry.space_group_name_H-M   'P 1'
#
loop_
_entity.id
_entity.type
_entity.pdbx_description
1 polymer ?
#
loop_
_entity_poly.entity_id
_entity_poly.type
_entity_poly.pdbx_seq_one_letter_code
_entity_poly.pdbx_strand_id
1 'polypeptide(L)'
;MANNWHKPEEIVSKLRQVDVLVGQGMARIDAIRQVSITEQTYYHWRKQYGGMGTDQLKELKQLQKENEQFRKAVADLTIDKQILAEAARGNF
;
A
#
# COMPACT_ATOMS: atom_id res chain seq x y z
N MET A 1 5.00 -14.85 14.70
CA MET A 1 5.68 -13.61 14.25
C MET A 1 4.71 -12.88 13.35
N ALA A 2 4.36 -11.62 13.66
CA ALA A 2 3.39 -10.87 12.85
C ALA A 2 3.99 -10.62 11.46
N ASN A 3 3.34 -11.14 10.40
CA ASN A 3 3.62 -10.74 9.04
C ASN A 3 3.13 -9.30 8.88
N ASN A 4 3.98 -8.31 9.18
CA ASN A 4 3.71 -6.92 8.89
C ASN A 4 3.81 -6.72 7.37
N TRP A 5 2.69 -6.91 6.67
CA TRP A 5 2.57 -6.48 5.28
C TRP A 5 2.66 -4.97 5.22
N HIS A 6 3.83 -4.47 4.84
CA HIS A 6 4.03 -3.07 4.51
C HIS A 6 3.32 -2.75 3.20
N LYS A 7 2.48 -1.72 3.21
CA LYS A 7 1.90 -1.18 1.97
C LYS A 7 3.05 -0.67 1.08
N PRO A 8 2.95 -0.79 -0.26
CA PRO A 8 3.97 -0.26 -1.17
C PRO A 8 4.35 1.20 -0.89
N GLU A 9 3.38 2.01 -0.46
CA GLU A 9 3.58 3.41 -0.07
C GLU A 9 4.51 3.56 1.14
N GLU A 10 4.35 2.71 2.16
CA GLU A 10 5.18 2.71 3.36
C GLU A 10 6.60 2.26 3.01
N ILE A 11 6.74 1.24 2.15
CA ILE A 11 8.03 0.77 1.64
C ILE A 11 8.79 1.91 0.97
N VAL A 12 8.14 2.62 0.05
CA VAL A 12 8.79 3.69 -0.71
C VAL A 12 9.10 4.90 0.18
N SER A 13 8.22 5.22 1.12
CA SER A 13 8.48 6.26 2.13
C SER A 13 9.74 5.96 2.94
N LYS A 14 9.87 4.72 3.43
CA LYS A 14 11.06 4.27 4.17
C LYS A 14 12.33 4.30 3.34
N LEU A 15 12.28 3.85 2.08
CA LEU A 15 13.43 3.94 1.16
C LEU A 15 13.90 5.38 0.97
N ARG A 16 12.96 6.33 0.79
CA ARG A 16 13.29 7.76 0.66
C ARG A 16 13.85 8.36 1.94
N GLN A 17 13.33 7.97 3.09
CA GLN A 17 13.85 8.42 4.38
C GLN A 17 15.32 7.98 4.54
N VAL A 18 15.67 6.76 4.14
CA VAL A 18 17.07 6.31 4.10
C VAL A 18 17.89 7.16 3.13
N ASP A 19 17.40 7.43 1.92
CA ASP A 19 18.12 8.26 0.93
C ASP A 19 18.38 9.70 1.44
N VAL A 20 17.41 10.29 2.14
CA VAL A 20 17.56 11.63 2.76
C VAL A 20 18.63 11.60 3.86
N LEU A 21 18.59 10.62 4.76
CA LEU A 21 19.58 10.50 5.85
C LEU A 21 20.99 10.29 5.29
N VAL A 22 21.13 9.45 4.25
CA VAL A 22 22.40 9.27 3.54
C VAL A 22 22.87 10.56 2.88
N GLY A 23 21.95 11.32 2.26
CA GLY A 23 22.25 12.63 1.67
C GLY A 23 22.68 13.69 2.69
N GLN A 24 22.29 13.55 3.96
CA GLN A 24 22.74 14.37 5.09
C GLN A 24 24.11 13.93 5.65
N GLY A 25 24.75 12.91 5.06
CA GLY A 25 26.06 12.41 5.46
C GLY A 25 26.03 11.23 6.44
N MET A 26 24.84 10.69 6.76
CA MET A 26 24.74 9.50 7.60
C MET A 26 25.20 8.24 6.86
N ALA A 27 25.90 7.34 7.56
CA ALA A 27 26.21 6.03 6.99
C ALA A 27 24.91 5.27 6.67
N ARG A 28 24.85 4.64 5.50
CA ARG A 28 23.66 3.93 5.03
C ARG A 28 23.14 2.89 6.03
N ILE A 29 24.04 2.16 6.68
CA ILE A 29 23.70 1.14 7.68
C ILE A 29 22.95 1.76 8.87
N ASP A 30 23.41 2.92 9.33
CA ASP A 30 22.79 3.63 10.45
C ASP A 30 21.45 4.25 10.03
N ALA A 31 21.36 4.77 8.81
CA ALA A 31 20.10 5.25 8.25
C ALA A 31 19.04 4.13 8.13
N ILE A 32 19.45 2.95 7.66
CA ILE A 32 18.58 1.75 7.58
C ILE A 32 18.05 1.37 8.97
N ARG A 33 18.93 1.36 9.98
CA ARG A 33 18.56 1.09 11.38
C ARG A 33 17.62 2.15 11.95
N GLN A 34 17.84 3.42 11.64
CA GLN A 34 16.99 4.52 12.10
C GLN A 34 15.56 4.45 11.54
N VAL A 35 15.40 3.86 10.35
CA VAL A 35 14.09 3.61 9.71
C VAL A 35 13.48 2.28 10.19
N SER A 36 14.11 1.61 11.16
CA SER A 36 13.64 0.37 11.78
C SER A 36 13.39 -0.77 10.78
N ILE A 37 14.26 -0.89 9.78
CA ILE A 37 14.26 -2.00 8.82
C ILE A 37 15.62 -2.69 8.81
N THR A 38 15.67 -3.95 8.37
CA THR A 38 16.92 -4.67 8.20
C THR A 38 17.57 -4.31 6.86
N GLU A 39 18.90 -4.44 6.76
CA GLU A 39 19.63 -4.24 5.50
C GLU A 39 19.11 -5.13 4.38
N GLN A 40 18.83 -6.39 4.68
CA GLN A 40 18.31 -7.34 3.71
C GLN A 40 16.97 -6.86 3.13
N THR A 41 16.06 -6.41 4.00
CA THR A 41 14.77 -5.83 3.58
C THR A 41 14.98 -4.57 2.75
N TYR A 42 15.89 -3.69 3.17
CA TYR A 42 16.21 -2.48 2.43
C TYR A 42 16.68 -2.77 1.00
N TYR A 43 17.65 -3.67 0.81
CA TYR A 43 18.16 -3.98 -0.53
C TYR A 43 17.13 -4.72 -1.38
N HIS A 44 16.33 -5.60 -0.78
CA HIS A 44 15.21 -6.24 -1.47
C HIS A 44 14.18 -5.21 -1.94
N TRP A 45 13.76 -4.29 -1.07
CA TRP A 45 12.84 -3.22 -1.41
C TRP A 45 13.42 -2.26 -2.42
N ARG A 46 14.71 -1.89 -2.33
CA ARG A 46 15.35 -1.01 -3.31
C ARG A 46 15.39 -1.63 -4.71
N LYS A 47 15.54 -2.95 -4.82
CA LYS A 47 15.43 -3.67 -6.10
C LYS A 47 14.03 -3.62 -6.69
N GLN A 48 12.99 -3.72 -5.85
CA GLN A 48 11.59 -3.81 -6.29
C GLN A 48 10.92 -2.44 -6.46
N TYR A 49 11.24 -1.47 -5.60
CA TYR A 49 10.55 -0.20 -5.44
C TYR A 49 11.48 1.02 -5.60
N GLY A 50 12.81 0.83 -5.71
CA GLY A 50 13.77 1.94 -5.80
C GLY A 50 13.66 2.78 -7.08
N GLY A 51 12.97 2.29 -8.11
CA GLY A 51 12.67 3.02 -9.33
C GLY A 51 11.29 3.70 -9.33
N MET A 52 10.48 3.54 -8.28
CA MET A 52 9.14 4.16 -8.23
C MET A 52 9.24 5.67 -8.01
N GLY A 53 8.95 6.43 -9.06
CA GLY A 53 8.91 7.89 -9.03
C GLY A 53 7.78 8.44 -8.14
N THR A 54 7.82 9.73 -7.83
CA THR A 54 6.75 10.44 -7.11
C THR A 54 5.40 10.35 -7.80
N ASP A 55 5.39 10.31 -9.13
CA ASP A 55 4.15 10.30 -9.91
C ASP A 55 3.51 8.91 -9.91
N GLN A 56 4.31 7.85 -10.00
CA GLN A 56 3.83 6.47 -9.85
C GLN A 56 3.24 6.20 -8.46
N LEU A 57 3.76 6.84 -7.41
CA LEU A 57 3.15 6.76 -6.08
C LEU A 57 1.81 7.48 -5.99
N LYS A 58 1.70 8.66 -6.60
CA LYS A 58 0.43 9.42 -6.64
C LYS A 58 -0.64 8.64 -7.40
N GLU A 59 -0.27 8.06 -8.53
CA GLU A 59 -1.13 7.21 -9.33
C GLU A 59 -1.57 5.96 -8.56
N LEU A 60 -0.63 5.27 -7.90
CA LEU A 60 -0.94 4.11 -7.07
C LEU A 60 -1.92 4.44 -5.94
N LYS A 61 -1.75 5.60 -5.28
CA LYS A 61 -2.66 6.06 -4.23
C LYS A 61 -4.06 6.38 -4.78
N GLN A 62 -4.12 7.02 -5.95
CA GLN A 62 -5.38 7.33 -6.61
C GLN A 62 -6.13 6.05 -7.00
N LEU A 63 -5.44 5.09 -7.61
CA LEU A 63 -6.00 3.79 -7.99
C LEU A 63 -6.48 2.99 -6.76
N GLN A 64 -5.74 3.03 -5.64
CA GLN A 64 -6.18 2.38 -4.40
C GLN A 64 -7.49 2.98 -3.88
N LYS A 65 -7.60 4.32 -3.87
CA LYS A 65 -8.82 5.02 -3.45
C LYS A 65 -10.01 4.69 -4.34
N GLU A 66 -9.80 4.68 -5.65
CA GLU A 66 -10.84 4.29 -6.61
C GLU A 66 -11.27 2.84 -6.41
N ASN A 67 -10.32 1.92 -6.20
CA ASN A 67 -10.64 0.51 -5.94
C ASN A 67 -11.48 0.33 -4.66
N GLU A 68 -11.15 1.07 -3.60
CA GLU A 68 -11.93 1.06 -2.35
C GLU A 68 -13.36 1.56 -2.57
N GLN A 69 -13.53 2.66 -3.31
CA GLN A 69 -14.84 3.19 -3.68
C GLN A 69 -15.62 2.19 -4.54
N PHE A 70 -14.99 1.57 -5.53
CA PHE A 70 -15.63 0.55 -6.36
C PHE A 70 -16.04 -0.68 -5.55
N ARG A 71 -15.19 -1.16 -4.64
CA ARG A 71 -15.54 -2.30 -3.77
C ARG A 71 -16.76 -2.00 -2.91
N LYS A 72 -16.85 -0.79 -2.37
CA LYS A 72 -18.01 -0.36 -1.60
C LYS A 72 -19.28 -0.33 -2.47
N ALA A 73 -19.22 0.33 -3.62
CA ALA A 73 -20.37 0.40 -4.53
C ALA A 73 -20.83 -0.99 -5.00
N VAL A 74 -19.90 -1.89 -5.31
CA VAL A 74 -20.21 -3.28 -5.68
C VAL A 74 -20.85 -4.04 -4.52
N ALA A 75 -20.38 -3.85 -3.28
CA ALA A 75 -20.99 -4.48 -2.11
C ALA A 75 -22.43 -3.99 -1.90
N ASP A 76 -22.66 -2.67 -1.93
CA ASP A 76 -23.98 -2.07 -1.78
C ASP A 76 -24.95 -2.59 -2.85
N LEU A 77 -24.55 -2.57 -4.13
CA LEU A 77 -25.35 -3.11 -5.23
C LEU A 77 -25.62 -4.61 -5.13
N THR A 78 -24.66 -5.37 -4.58
CA THR A 78 -24.83 -6.81 -4.37
C THR A 78 -25.87 -7.08 -3.29
N ILE A 79 -25.87 -6.29 -2.22
CA ILE A 79 -26.89 -6.36 -1.16
C ILE A 79 -28.26 -6.00 -1.72
N ASP A 80 -28.39 -4.89 -2.46
CA ASP A 80 -29.66 -4.47 -3.07
C ASP A 80 -30.22 -5.57 -4.00
N LYS A 81 -29.35 -6.17 -4.82
CA LYS A 81 -29.75 -7.28 -5.69
C LYS A 81 -30.24 -8.49 -4.89
N GLN A 82 -29.61 -8.82 -3.76
CA GLN A 82 -30.04 -9.92 -2.90
C GLN A 82 -31.42 -9.64 -2.29
N ILE A 83 -31.63 -8.42 -1.77
CA ILE A 83 -32.92 -7.98 -1.21
C ILE A 83 -34.02 -8.06 -2.28
N LEU A 84 -33.77 -7.55 -3.47
CA LEU A 84 -34.72 -7.60 -4.58
C LEU A 84 -35.03 -9.04 -5.02
N ALA A 85 -34.01 -9.90 -5.07
CA ALA A 85 -34.19 -11.31 -5.41
C ALA A 85 -34.99 -12.08 -4.35
N GLU A 86 -34.80 -11.77 -3.06
CA GLU A 86 -35.57 -12.36 -1.97
C GLU A 86 -37.02 -11.89 -1.99
N ALA A 87 -37.26 -10.58 -2.16
CA ALA A 87 -38.62 -10.03 -2.31
C ALA A 87 -39.36 -10.64 -3.52
N ALA A 88 -38.66 -10.85 -4.64
CA ALA A 88 -39.24 -11.45 -5.84
C ALA A 88 -39.51 -12.96 -5.72
N ARG A 89 -38.83 -13.69 -4.82
CA ARG A 89 -39.06 -15.12 -4.62
C ARG A 89 -40.35 -15.43 -3.85
N GLY A 90 -40.96 -14.44 -3.21
CA GLY A 90 -42.29 -14.54 -2.60
C GLY A 90 -42.40 -15.67 -1.56
N ASN A 91 -42.00 -15.40 -0.32
CA ASN A 91 -42.35 -16.23 0.84
C ASN A 91 -43.49 -15.59 1.66
N PHE A 92 -44.60 -15.24 0.99
CA PHE A 92 -45.87 -14.85 1.63
C PHE A 92 -46.93 -15.92 1.38
#